data_AF-A0A2G9UMZ3-F1
#
_entry.id   AF-A0A2G9UMZ3-F1
#
_cell.length_a   1.000
_cell.length_b   1.000
_cell.length_c   1.000
_cell.angle_alpha   90.00
_cell.angle_beta   90.00
_cell.angle_gamma   90.00
#
_symmetry.space_group_name_H-M   'P 1'
#
loop_
_entity.id
_entity.type
_entity.pdbx_description
1 polymer ?
#
loop_
_entity_poly.entity_id
_entity_poly.type
_entity_poly.pdbx_seq_one_letter_code
_entity_poly.pdbx_strand_id
1 'polypeptide(L)'
;MERAFHDRTACPFDLSEDVGIGRCLQNIEIYPHDTRNEKGQHRFHTYRPDDMFHGTVTDEWHYYPQIKGHDWIAPELISVHHLNPNEIRIYDDLLYRMRSPQLSSVRMPGQPEPSANYGDDNEIQEDVQDSKPSSQSNTTVHDRNFA
;
A
#
# COMPACT_ATOMS: atom_id res chain seq x y z
N MET A 1 -15.07 14.46 17.74
CA MET A 1 -14.43 14.17 19.04
C MET A 1 -14.39 15.38 19.97
N GLU A 2 -14.12 16.60 19.47
CA GLU A 2 -14.06 17.81 20.32
C GLU A 2 -15.26 18.00 21.26
N ARG A 3 -16.46 17.63 20.78
CA ARG A 3 -17.71 17.71 21.56
C ARG A 3 -17.70 16.93 22.88
N ALA A 4 -16.90 15.88 23.02
CA ALA A 4 -16.92 14.98 24.18
C ALA A 4 -15.52 14.72 24.78
N PHE A 5 -14.45 15.20 24.14
CA PHE A 5 -13.08 14.91 24.55
C PHE A 5 -12.76 15.37 25.98
N HIS A 6 -13.32 16.51 26.40
CA HIS A 6 -13.15 17.04 27.76
C HIS A 6 -14.24 16.61 28.73
N ASP A 7 -15.28 15.91 28.25
CA ASP A 7 -16.38 15.44 29.07
C ASP A 7 -16.04 14.07 29.65
N ARG A 8 -15.59 14.06 30.91
CA ARG A 8 -15.24 12.82 31.63
C ARG A 8 -16.46 11.98 32.02
N THR A 9 -17.66 12.54 31.92
CA THR A 9 -18.91 11.82 32.17
C THR A 9 -19.35 11.07 30.92
N ALA A 10 -19.28 11.72 29.75
CA ALA A 10 -19.54 11.07 28.46
C ALA A 10 -18.40 10.13 28.05
N CYS A 11 -17.14 10.49 28.34
CA CYS A 11 -15.95 9.76 27.94
C CYS A 11 -15.08 9.45 29.17
N PRO A 12 -15.53 8.52 30.05
CA PRO A 12 -14.75 8.10 31.19
C PRO A 12 -13.47 7.37 30.75
N PHE A 13 -12.47 7.37 31.63
CA PHE A 13 -11.26 6.59 31.41
C PHE A 13 -11.58 5.09 31.43
N ASP A 14 -10.97 4.34 30.50
CA ASP A 14 -10.99 2.88 30.46
C ASP A 14 -9.54 2.37 30.33
N LEU A 15 -9.24 1.25 30.97
CA LEU A 15 -7.92 0.60 30.85
C LEU A 15 -7.72 0.02 29.44
N SER A 16 -8.81 -0.39 28.79
CA SER A 16 -8.86 -0.78 27.40
C SER A 16 -9.26 0.43 26.56
N GLU A 17 -8.26 1.11 25.99
CA GLU A 17 -8.44 2.39 25.30
C GLU A 17 -9.49 2.34 24.19
N ASP A 18 -9.43 1.35 23.29
CA ASP A 18 -10.43 1.15 22.23
C ASP A 18 -11.86 0.94 22.76
N VAL A 19 -12.01 0.22 23.88
CA VAL A 19 -13.31 0.02 24.55
C VAL A 19 -13.82 1.35 25.12
N GLY A 20 -12.92 2.14 25.72
CA GLY A 20 -13.20 3.48 26.20
C GLY A 20 -13.67 4.41 25.08
N ILE A 21 -12.97 4.41 23.94
CA ILE A 21 -13.36 5.17 22.75
C ILE A 21 -14.72 4.71 22.23
N GLY A 22 -14.96 3.41 22.14
CA GLY A 22 -16.25 2.86 21.70
C GLY A 22 -17.42 3.33 22.56
N ARG A 23 -17.27 3.27 23.90
CA ARG A 23 -18.29 3.77 24.85
C ARG A 23 -18.46 5.28 24.77
N CYS A 24 -17.36 6.03 24.67
CA CYS A 24 -17.37 7.49 24.51
C CYS A 24 -18.17 7.89 23.26
N LEU A 25 -17.91 7.25 22.12
CA LEU A 25 -18.64 7.50 20.86
C LEU A 25 -20.11 7.11 20.97
N GLN A 26 -20.41 5.96 21.60
CA GLN A 26 -21.77 5.52 21.84
C GLN A 26 -22.57 6.52 22.69
N ASN A 27 -21.96 7.10 23.73
CA ASN A 27 -22.61 8.07 24.61
C ASN A 27 -22.98 9.39 23.92
N ILE A 28 -22.37 9.67 22.76
CA ILE A 28 -22.73 10.81 21.90
C ILE A 28 -23.38 10.36 20.59
N GLU A 29 -23.95 9.15 20.57
CA GLU A 29 -24.74 8.59 19.47
C GLU A 29 -23.95 8.44 18.16
N ILE A 30 -22.66 8.17 18.25
CA ILE A 30 -21.78 7.86 17.11
C ILE A 30 -21.48 6.36 17.11
N TYR A 31 -21.78 5.70 16.00
CA TYR A 31 -21.60 4.26 15.84
C TYR A 31 -20.62 3.95 14.70
N PRO A 32 -19.80 2.89 14.84
CA PRO A 32 -18.94 2.46 13.75
C PRO A 32 -19.77 1.98 12.57
N HIS A 33 -19.22 2.17 11.37
CA HIS A 33 -19.80 1.64 10.13
C HIS A 33 -19.05 0.37 9.71
N ASP A 34 -19.74 -0.53 8.99
CA ASP A 34 -19.08 -1.69 8.40
C ASP A 34 -18.09 -1.23 7.32
N THR A 35 -16.82 -1.54 7.53
CA THR A 35 -15.75 -1.11 6.63
C THR A 35 -15.44 -2.12 5.54
N ARG A 36 -16.10 -3.28 5.49
CA ARG A 36 -15.86 -4.28 4.44
C ARG A 36 -16.32 -3.78 3.08
N ASN A 37 -15.75 -4.33 2.01
CA ASN A 37 -16.24 -4.04 0.66
C ASN A 37 -17.52 -4.84 0.35
N GLU A 38 -18.09 -4.64 -0.85
CA GLU A 38 -19.32 -5.32 -1.29
C GLU A 38 -19.20 -6.86 -1.32
N LYS A 39 -17.98 -7.40 -1.38
CA LYS A 39 -17.69 -8.84 -1.33
C LYS A 39 -17.49 -9.35 0.11
N GLY A 40 -17.64 -8.49 1.12
CA GLY A 40 -17.41 -8.82 2.53
C GLY A 40 -15.93 -8.91 2.91
N GLN A 41 -15.01 -8.47 2.04
CA GLN A 41 -13.58 -8.51 2.31
C GLN A 41 -13.19 -7.37 3.25
N HIS A 42 -12.30 -7.67 4.19
CA HIS A 42 -11.82 -6.71 5.19
C HIS A 42 -10.84 -5.72 4.55
N ARG A 43 -10.90 -4.45 5.00
CA ARG A 43 -9.95 -3.38 4.62
C ARG A 43 -8.99 -3.01 5.76
N PHE A 44 -9.42 -3.24 7.00
CA PHE A 44 -8.59 -3.08 8.20
C PHE A 44 -8.35 -4.47 8.78
N HIS A 45 -7.09 -4.89 8.87
CA HIS A 45 -6.72 -6.16 9.47
C HIS A 45 -6.01 -5.93 10.80
N THR A 46 -6.45 -6.64 11.83
CA THR A 46 -5.90 -6.61 13.20
C THR A 46 -4.74 -7.59 13.42
N TYR A 47 -4.39 -8.37 12.39
CA TYR A 47 -3.31 -9.34 12.40
C TYR A 47 -2.45 -9.22 11.14
N ARG A 48 -1.37 -10.00 11.09
CA ARG A 48 -0.45 -10.03 9.96
C ARG A 48 -1.04 -10.81 8.78
N PRO A 49 -0.57 -10.53 7.54
CA PRO A 49 -1.09 -11.17 6.33
C PRO A 49 -1.09 -12.70 6.37
N ASP A 50 -0.07 -13.33 6.95
CA ASP A 50 0.03 -14.79 7.05
C ASP A 50 -1.10 -15.39 7.88
N ASP A 51 -1.37 -14.80 9.05
CA ASP A 51 -2.46 -15.23 9.94
C ASP A 51 -3.83 -15.06 9.27
N MET A 52 -4.02 -13.95 8.55
CA MET A 52 -5.26 -13.66 7.84
C MET A 52 -5.48 -14.60 6.65
N PHE A 53 -4.43 -14.86 5.86
CA PHE A 53 -4.49 -15.73 4.68
C PHE A 53 -4.82 -17.18 5.09
N HIS A 54 -4.18 -17.67 6.15
CA HIS A 54 -4.39 -19.02 6.66
C HIS A 54 -5.61 -19.14 7.59
N GLY A 55 -6.14 -18.01 8.10
CA GLY A 55 -7.24 -17.96 9.05
C GLY A 55 -6.90 -18.70 10.34
N THR A 56 -5.72 -18.41 10.90
CA THR A 56 -5.19 -18.98 12.16
C THR A 56 -5.82 -18.37 13.40
N VAL A 57 -6.46 -17.21 13.26
CA VAL A 57 -7.14 -16.51 14.35
C VAL A 57 -8.55 -17.07 14.50
N THR A 58 -8.97 -17.37 15.73
CA THR A 58 -10.32 -17.91 15.96
C THR A 58 -11.41 -16.88 15.65
N ASP A 59 -12.53 -17.36 15.11
CA ASP A 59 -13.67 -16.52 14.72
C ASP A 59 -14.30 -15.81 15.92
N GLU A 60 -14.14 -16.33 17.14
CA GLU A 60 -14.64 -15.72 18.38
C GLU A 60 -14.03 -14.33 18.67
N TRP A 61 -12.84 -14.04 18.13
CA TRP A 61 -12.20 -12.72 18.25
C TRP A 61 -12.65 -11.73 17.17
N HIS A 62 -13.56 -12.13 16.28
CA HIS A 62 -14.03 -11.31 15.20
C HIS A 62 -15.52 -11.03 15.30
N TYR A 63 -15.89 -9.78 15.05
CA TYR A 63 -17.30 -9.44 14.85
C TYR A 63 -17.82 -10.01 13.52
N TYR A 64 -16.99 -10.00 12.47
CA TYR A 64 -17.28 -10.61 11.18
C TYR A 64 -16.26 -11.71 10.87
N PRO A 65 -16.71 -12.90 10.42
CA PRO A 65 -15.81 -14.00 10.09
C PRO A 65 -14.71 -13.60 9.09
N GLN A 66 -13.55 -14.24 9.20
CA GLN A 66 -12.46 -14.04 8.26
C GLN A 66 -12.70 -14.80 6.95
N ILE A 67 -12.42 -14.15 5.82
CA ILE A 67 -12.30 -14.83 4.53
C ILE A 67 -10.85 -15.35 4.44
N LYS A 68 -10.69 -16.62 4.06
CA LYS A 68 -9.39 -17.30 3.98
C LYS A 68 -8.94 -17.45 2.53
N GLY A 69 -7.66 -17.74 2.32
CA GLY A 69 -7.09 -17.90 0.97
C GLY A 69 -7.05 -16.58 0.22
N HIS A 70 -7.02 -16.59 -1.11
CA HIS A 70 -6.73 -15.38 -1.91
C HIS A 70 -7.77 -14.25 -1.81
N ASP A 71 -8.97 -14.53 -1.30
CA ASP A 71 -10.01 -13.51 -1.12
C ASP A 71 -9.97 -12.84 0.26
N TRP A 72 -8.97 -13.14 1.10
CA TRP A 72 -8.86 -12.60 2.46
C TRP A 72 -8.77 -11.06 2.54
N ILE A 73 -8.29 -10.42 1.49
CA ILE A 73 -7.93 -9.00 1.44
C ILE A 73 -8.75 -8.27 0.37
N ALA A 74 -9.28 -7.11 0.73
CA ALA A 74 -9.90 -6.19 -0.24
C ALA A 74 -8.83 -5.48 -1.09
N PRO A 75 -9.07 -5.21 -2.39
CA PRO A 75 -8.18 -4.38 -3.20
C PRO A 75 -7.97 -2.97 -2.62
N GLU A 76 -8.97 -2.44 -1.92
CA GLU A 76 -8.93 -1.14 -1.24
C GLU A 76 -8.39 -1.28 0.20
N LEU A 77 -7.36 -2.10 0.42
CA LEU A 77 -6.71 -2.29 1.72
C LEU A 77 -6.36 -0.93 2.37
N ILE A 78 -6.62 -0.80 3.67
CA ILE A 78 -6.28 0.39 4.46
C ILE A 78 -5.14 0.10 5.42
N SER A 79 -5.19 -1.00 6.19
CA SER A 79 -4.14 -1.32 7.16
C SER A 79 -4.02 -2.81 7.47
N VAL A 80 -2.82 -3.21 7.89
CA VAL A 80 -2.51 -4.52 8.49
C VAL A 80 -1.73 -4.30 9.78
N HIS A 81 -1.77 -5.28 10.69
CA HIS A 81 -1.13 -5.18 11.99
C HIS A 81 0.04 -6.17 12.13
N HIS A 82 0.88 -5.99 13.14
CA HIS A 82 2.03 -6.87 13.46
C HIS A 82 3.07 -7.04 12.34
N LEU A 83 3.23 -6.03 11.49
CA LEU A 83 4.34 -5.96 10.56
C LEU A 83 5.61 -5.50 11.28
N ASN A 84 6.73 -6.14 10.96
CA ASN A 84 8.04 -5.67 11.36
C ASN A 84 8.54 -4.56 10.40
N PRO A 85 9.59 -3.80 10.79
CA PRO A 85 10.08 -2.69 9.97
C PRO A 85 10.54 -3.08 8.56
N ASN A 86 11.03 -4.30 8.33
CA ASN A 86 11.43 -4.75 7.00
C ASN A 86 10.21 -5.09 6.13
N GLU A 87 9.18 -5.73 6.71
CA GLU A 87 7.91 -5.98 6.03
C GLU A 87 7.26 -4.68 5.57
N ILE A 88 7.22 -3.66 6.43
CA ILE A 88 6.68 -2.34 6.06
C ILE A 88 7.42 -1.75 4.85
N ARG A 89 8.77 -1.81 4.84
CA ARG A 89 9.57 -1.31 3.70
C ARG A 89 9.29 -2.09 2.42
N ILE A 90 9.18 -3.41 2.52
CA ILE A 90 8.85 -4.28 1.38
C ILE A 90 7.47 -3.92 0.81
N TYR A 91 6.45 -3.76 1.65
CA TYR A 91 5.11 -3.37 1.18
C TYR A 91 5.10 -1.97 0.56
N ASP A 92 5.80 -1.01 1.16
CA ASP A 92 5.95 0.34 0.62
C ASP A 92 6.65 0.33 -0.75
N ASP A 93 7.71 -0.48 -0.91
CA ASP A 93 8.37 -0.67 -2.19
C ASP A 93 7.43 -1.32 -3.22
N LEU A 94 6.75 -2.40 -2.87
CA LEU A 94 5.84 -3.12 -3.77
C LEU A 94 4.64 -2.27 -4.21
N LEU A 95 4.08 -1.46 -3.30
CA LEU A 95 2.88 -0.68 -3.57
C LEU A 95 3.19 0.64 -4.29
N TYR A 96 4.29 1.31 -3.93
CA TYR A 96 4.51 2.70 -4.34
C TYR A 96 5.78 2.94 -5.16
N ARG A 97 6.80 2.08 -5.06
CA ARG A 97 8.10 2.32 -5.71
C ARG A 97 8.38 1.41 -6.90
N MET A 98 7.93 0.17 -6.83
CA MET A 98 8.10 -0.81 -7.89
C MET A 98 7.10 -0.53 -9.01
N ARG A 99 7.61 -0.13 -10.17
CA ARG A 99 6.81 -0.04 -11.39
C ARG A 99 6.76 -1.41 -12.05
N SER A 100 5.70 -2.16 -11.82
CA SER A 100 5.38 -3.28 -12.71
C SER A 100 4.84 -2.71 -14.03
N PRO A 101 5.37 -3.14 -15.19
CA PRO A 101 4.77 -2.80 -16.48
C PRO A 101 3.28 -3.17 -16.55
N GLN A 102 2.84 -4.23 -15.85
CA GLN A 102 1.44 -4.65 -15.79
C GLN A 102 0.57 -3.78 -14.86
N LEU A 103 1.15 -3.14 -13.84
CA LEU A 103 0.43 -2.21 -12.94
C LEU A 103 0.49 -0.75 -13.40
N SER A 104 1.42 -0.41 -14.30
CA SER A 104 1.59 0.96 -14.83
C SER A 104 0.39 1.50 -15.62
N SER A 105 -0.50 0.61 -16.07
CA SER A 105 -1.76 0.95 -16.75
C SER A 105 -2.97 1.04 -15.82
N VAL A 106 -2.85 0.59 -14.57
CA VAL A 106 -3.95 0.63 -13.59
C VAL A 106 -3.99 2.04 -12.99
N ARG A 107 -5.01 2.82 -13.38
CA ARG A 107 -5.27 4.12 -12.77
C ARG A 107 -5.67 3.91 -11.31
N MET A 108 -4.85 4.42 -10.39
CA MET A 108 -5.24 4.52 -8.99
C MET A 108 -6.45 5.48 -8.86
N PRO A 109 -7.47 5.15 -8.05
CA PRO A 109 -8.59 6.05 -7.83
C PRO A 109 -8.10 7.39 -7.26
N GLY A 110 -8.42 8.49 -7.94
CA GLY A 110 -8.05 9.84 -7.51
C GLY A 110 -6.76 10.41 -8.12
N GLN A 111 -6.08 9.69 -9.02
CA GLN A 111 -4.96 10.25 -9.76
C GLN A 111 -5.49 11.22 -10.84
N PRO A 112 -5.05 12.50 -10.87
CA PRO A 112 -5.49 13.43 -11.90
C PRO A 112 -5.12 12.88 -13.29
N GLU A 113 -6.03 13.11 -14.25
CA GLU A 113 -5.81 12.75 -15.66
C GLU A 113 -4.41 13.21 -16.11
N PRO A 114 -3.59 12.33 -16.70
CA PRO A 114 -2.37 12.77 -17.35
C PRO A 114 -2.79 13.78 -18.42
N SER A 115 -2.29 15.02 -18.33
CA SER A 115 -2.54 16.02 -19.36
C SER A 115 -2.07 15.44 -20.69
N ALA A 116 -3.00 15.23 -21.60
CA ALA A 116 -2.72 14.79 -22.96
C ALA A 116 -1.89 15.86 -23.66
N ASN A 117 -0.57 15.73 -23.60
CA ASN A 117 0.40 16.32 -24.53
C ASN A 117 1.81 15.87 -24.15
N TYR A 118 2.20 14.69 -24.63
CA TYR A 118 3.57 14.49 -25.11
C TYR A 118 3.43 13.92 -26.52
N GLY A 119 3.47 14.83 -27.49
CA GLY A 119 3.44 14.49 -28.90
C GLY A 119 4.67 13.68 -29.28
N ASP A 120 4.41 12.72 -30.15
CA ASP A 120 5.37 12.02 -30.99
C ASP A 120 6.11 13.01 -31.92
N ASP A 121 7.12 12.50 -32.62
CA ASP A 121 7.85 13.08 -33.75
C ASP A 121 9.29 13.55 -33.41
N ASN A 122 10.24 12.63 -33.56
CA ASN A 122 11.25 12.74 -34.63
C ASN A 122 12.13 11.48 -34.71
N GLU A 123 11.69 10.57 -35.58
CA GLU A 123 12.55 9.60 -36.26
C GLU A 123 13.32 10.37 -37.35
N ILE A 124 14.65 10.43 -37.28
CA ILE A 124 15.49 10.89 -38.39
C ILE A 124 16.37 9.71 -38.82
N GLN A 125 16.07 9.16 -40.00
CA GLN A 125 16.96 8.26 -40.73
C GLN A 125 17.87 9.04 -41.69
N GLU A 126 19.16 8.74 -41.50
CA GLU A 126 20.28 8.64 -42.46
C GLU A 126 20.65 9.81 -43.39
N ASP A 127 21.89 10.27 -43.23
CA ASP A 127 22.75 10.55 -44.38
C ASP A 127 24.12 9.91 -44.16
N VAL A 128 24.47 8.98 -45.06
CA VAL A 128 25.74 8.25 -45.13
C VAL A 128 26.76 9.13 -45.83
N GLN A 129 27.86 9.47 -45.17
CA GLN A 129 29.06 9.93 -45.87
C GLN A 129 30.34 9.29 -45.32
N ASP A 130 31.00 8.65 -46.27
CA ASP A 130 32.14 7.77 -46.20
C ASP A 130 33.44 8.55 -45.96
N SER A 131 34.22 8.18 -44.94
CA SER A 131 35.67 8.41 -44.93
C SER A 131 36.38 7.42 -43.99
N LYS A 132 37.25 6.61 -44.58
CA LYS A 132 38.06 5.55 -43.95
C LYS A 132 39.44 6.10 -43.50
N PRO A 133 40.33 5.31 -42.84
CA PRO A 133 40.63 5.40 -41.41
C PRO A 133 42.09 5.84 -41.10
N SER A 134 42.38 6.26 -39.87
CA SER A 134 43.77 6.30 -39.36
C SER A 134 43.94 5.72 -37.94
N SER A 135 44.59 4.56 -37.90
CA SER A 135 45.64 4.13 -36.95
C SER A 135 45.51 4.37 -35.43
N GLN A 136 45.42 3.24 -34.72
CA GLN A 136 46.20 2.79 -33.54
C GLN A 136 46.46 3.74 -32.36
N SER A 137 46.06 3.36 -31.14
CA SER A 137 46.97 2.74 -30.13
C SER A 137 46.34 2.60 -28.72
N ASN A 138 46.62 1.44 -28.10
CA ASN A 138 46.69 0.97 -26.69
C ASN A 138 46.31 1.95 -25.54
N THR A 139 45.83 1.57 -24.34
CA THR A 139 46.25 0.48 -23.44
C THR A 139 45.37 0.46 -22.15
N THR A 140 45.32 -0.72 -21.51
CA THR A 140 45.22 -1.04 -20.06
C THR A 140 43.91 -0.96 -19.25
N VAL A 141 43.55 -2.16 -18.81
CA VAL A 141 42.75 -2.62 -17.67
C VAL A 141 43.08 -1.95 -16.32
N HIS A 142 42.06 -1.66 -15.51
CA HIS A 142 42.10 -1.99 -14.06
C HIS A 142 40.71 -2.05 -13.41
N ASP A 143 40.35 -3.27 -12.99
CA ASP A 143 39.31 -3.61 -12.02
C ASP A 143 39.53 -2.92 -10.66
N ARG A 144 38.44 -2.50 -10.00
CA ARG A 144 38.32 -2.50 -8.54
C ARG A 144 36.89 -2.81 -8.08
N ASN A 145 36.74 -4.01 -7.53
CA ASN A 145 35.66 -4.43 -6.64
C ASN A 145 35.65 -3.58 -5.35
N PHE A 146 34.47 -3.27 -4.83
CA PHE A 146 34.27 -2.89 -3.43
C PHE A 146 33.42 -3.93 -2.73
N ALA A 147 33.94 -4.36 -1.58
CA ALA A 147 33.31 -5.23 -0.59
C ALA A 147 32.19 -4.52 0.17
#